data_AF-A0A377JLC3-F1
#
_entry.id   AF-A0A377JLC3-F1
#
_cell.length_a   1.000
_cell.length_b   1.000
_cell.length_c   1.000
_cell.angle_alpha   90.00
_cell.angle_beta   90.00
_cell.angle_gamma   90.00
#
_symmetry.space_group_name_H-M   'P 1'
#
loop_
_entity.id
_entity.type
_entity.pdbx_description
1 polymer ?
#
loop_
_entity_poly.entity_id
_entity_poly.type
_entity_poly.pdbx_seq_one_letter_code
_entity_poly.pdbx_strand_id
1 'polypeptide(L)' 'MSNMLCPHCHKPINPAKLLKTQDKETKECIVCGKSFTGSKKSKFCSNACRCKAYQRKKKVKALSL' A
#
# COMPACT_ATOMS: atom_id res chain seq x y z
N MET A 1 22.91 -19.70 16.23
CA MET A 1 22.15 -18.77 15.38
C MET A 1 23.15 -17.82 14.74
N SER A 2 23.46 -17.97 13.45
CA SER A 2 24.53 -17.20 12.80
C SER A 2 24.08 -15.77 12.54
N ASN A 3 24.66 -14.81 13.27
CA ASN A 3 24.41 -13.38 13.06
C ASN A 3 24.97 -12.96 11.69
N MET A 4 24.10 -12.51 10.79
CA MET A 4 24.46 -11.92 9.50
C MET A 4 24.90 -10.47 9.71
N LEU A 5 26.21 -10.21 9.60
CA LEU A 5 26.80 -8.87 9.69
C LEU A 5 26.91 -8.26 8.29
N CYS A 6 26.73 -6.94 8.18
CA CYS A 6 26.93 -6.24 6.91
C CYS A 6 28.41 -6.23 6.51
N PRO A 7 28.79 -6.69 5.29
CA PRO A 7 30.20 -6.74 4.87
C PRO A 7 30.84 -5.37 4.67
N HIS A 8 30.05 -4.28 4.68
CA HIS A 8 30.56 -2.92 4.48
C HIS A 8 30.71 -2.13 5.78
N CYS A 9 29.88 -2.39 6.79
CA CYS A 9 29.86 -1.59 8.02
C CYS A 9 29.88 -2.43 9.30
N HIS A 10 29.94 -3.77 9.17
CA HIS A 10 30.01 -4.75 10.27
C HIS A 10 28.91 -4.61 11.33
N LYS A 11 27.81 -3.92 11.00
CA LYS A 11 26.63 -3.84 11.87
C LYS A 11 25.75 -5.07 11.68
N PRO A 12 25.04 -5.53 12.72
CA PRO A 12 24.10 -6.63 12.60
C PRO A 12 22.98 -6.24 11.62
N ILE A 13 22.75 -7.08 10.61
CA ILE A 13 21.61 -6.94 9.70
C ILE A 13 20.46 -7.75 10.30
N ASN A 14 19.28 -7.14 10.38
CA ASN A 14 18.05 -7.88 10.66
C ASN A 14 17.35 -8.19 9.33
N PRO A 15 17.50 -9.42 8.77
CA PRO A 15 16.89 -9.79 7.50
C PRO A 15 15.35 -9.83 7.55
N ALA A 16 14.74 -9.91 8.74
CA ALA A 16 13.28 -9.92 8.88
C ALA A 16 12.62 -8.61 8.43
N LYS A 17 13.37 -7.48 8.41
CA LYS A 17 12.85 -6.21 7.84
C LYS A 17 12.82 -6.20 6.31
N LEU A 18 13.59 -7.07 5.65
CA LEU A 18 13.70 -7.15 4.19
C LEU A 18 12.64 -8.08 3.58
N LEU A 19 12.09 -9.01 4.38
CA LEU A 19 10.98 -9.90 4.01
C LEU A 19 9.59 -9.24 4.15
N LYS A 20 9.49 -7.90 4.04
CA LYS A 20 8.19 -7.20 3.98
C LYS A 20 7.60 -7.24 2.57
N THR A 21 7.46 -8.45 2.07
CA THR A 21 6.83 -8.76 0.80
C THR A 21 6.05 -10.02 1.14
N GLN A 22 4.72 -10.08 1.09
CA GLN A 22 4.11 -10.68 -0.11
C GLN A 22 2.59 -10.82 -0.05
N ASP A 23 1.87 -10.20 0.90
CA ASP A 23 0.40 -10.20 0.84
C ASP A 23 -0.10 -9.14 -0.15
N LYS A 24 0.38 -9.24 -1.39
CA LYS A 24 -0.09 -8.45 -2.53
C LYS A 24 -1.11 -9.29 -3.27
N GLU A 25 -2.34 -8.80 -3.31
CA GLU A 25 -3.44 -9.43 -4.01
C GLU A 25 -3.80 -8.56 -5.22
N THR A 26 -4.17 -9.22 -6.32
CA THR A 26 -4.77 -8.55 -7.47
C THR A 26 -6.24 -8.31 -7.18
N LYS A 27 -6.68 -7.07 -7.37
CA LYS A 27 -8.07 -6.65 -7.14
C LYS A 27 -8.45 -5.46 -7.99
N GLU A 28 -9.73 -5.13 -8.00
CA GLU A 28 -10.27 -4.02 -8.78
C GLU A 28 -10.29 -2.72 -7.99
N CYS A 29 -9.96 -1.62 -8.67
CA CYS A 29 -10.05 -0.29 -8.08
C CYS A 29 -11.52 0.16 -7.96
N ILE A 30 -11.96 0.51 -6.75
CA ILE A 30 -13.34 0.96 -6.50
C ILE A 30 -13.73 2.28 -7.20
N VAL A 31 -12.79 2.97 -7.85
CA VAL A 31 -13.00 4.27 -8.50
C VAL A 31 -13.05 4.14 -10.01
N CYS A 32 -12.22 3.28 -10.60
CA CYS A 32 -12.07 3.18 -12.05
C CYS A 32 -12.24 1.75 -12.60
N GLY A 33 -12.46 0.74 -11.75
CA GLY A 33 -12.66 -0.66 -12.14
C GLY A 33 -11.39 -1.39 -12.59
N LYS A 34 -10.26 -0.70 -12.78
CA LYS A 34 -9.03 -1.33 -13.27
C LYS A 34 -8.44 -2.30 -12.24
N SER A 35 -7.99 -3.45 -12.72
CA SER A 35 -7.20 -4.42 -11.95
C SER A 35 -5.87 -3.82 -11.53
N PHE A 36 -5.49 -4.00 -10.28
CA PHE A 36 -4.21 -3.57 -9.73
C PHE A 36 -3.74 -4.50 -8.62
N THR A 37 -2.42 -4.53 -8.42
CA THR A 37 -1.79 -5.28 -7.36
C THR A 37 -1.57 -4.38 -6.15
N GLY A 38 -2.10 -4.75 -4.98
CA GLY A 38 -1.96 -3.95 -3.77
C GLY A 38 -2.01 -4.79 -2.50
N SER A 39 -1.66 -4.19 -1.37
CA SER A 39 -1.83 -4.84 -0.07
C SER A 39 -3.31 -5.16 0.19
N LYS A 40 -3.63 -6.12 1.05
CA LYS A 40 -5.01 -6.44 1.46
C LYS A 40 -5.89 -5.22 1.76
N LYS A 41 -5.33 -4.17 2.38
CA LYS A 41 -6.05 -2.91 2.72
C LYS A 41 -6.18 -1.90 1.58
N SER A 42 -5.46 -2.07 0.47
CA SER A 42 -5.49 -1.15 -0.67
C SER A 42 -6.85 -1.14 -1.38
N LYS A 43 -7.36 0.03 -1.76
CA LYS A 43 -8.66 0.17 -2.47
C LYS A 43 -8.55 0.87 -3.83
N PHE A 44 -7.39 1.45 -4.11
CA PHE A 44 -7.18 2.33 -5.25
C PHE A 44 -5.94 1.90 -6.01
N CYS A 45 -6.02 1.89 -7.33
CA CYS A 45 -4.88 1.59 -8.21
C CYS A 45 -3.86 2.74 -8.26
N SER A 46 -4.24 3.96 -7.87
CA SER A 46 -3.38 5.14 -7.93
C SER A 46 -3.79 6.24 -6.96
N ASN A 47 -2.86 7.19 -6.73
CA ASN A 47 -3.16 8.38 -5.94
C ASN A 47 -4.30 9.22 -6.55
N ALA A 48 -4.37 9.30 -7.88
CA ALA A 48 -5.45 10.01 -8.56
C ALA A 48 -6.83 9.43 -8.20
N CYS A 49 -6.96 8.11 -8.17
CA CYS A 49 -8.22 7.44 -7.77
C CYS A 49 -8.54 7.69 -6.29
N ARG A 50 -7.53 7.62 -5.42
CA ARG A 50 -7.68 7.98 -4.00
C ARG A 50 -8.23 9.41 -3.85
N CYS A 51 -7.62 10.40 -4.49
CA CYS A 51 -8.05 11.79 -4.45
C CYS A 51 -9.48 11.98 -4.96
N LYS A 52 -9.87 11.31 -6.06
CA LYS A 52 -11.26 11.34 -6.57
C LYS A 52 -12.26 10.82 -5.53
N ALA A 53 -11.95 9.71 -4.85
CA ALA A 53 -12.82 9.16 -3.81
C ALA A 53 -12.98 10.11 -2.60
N TYR A 54 -11.90 10.73 -2.14
CA TYR A 54 -11.96 11.71 -1.05
C TYR A 54 -12.79 12.94 -1.40
N GLN A 55 -12.65 13.47 -2.62
CA GLN A 55 -13.44 14.61 -3.08
C GLN A 55 -14.94 14.28 -3.14
N ARG A 56 -15.30 13.10 -3.64
CA ARG A 56 -16.70 12.63 -3.64
C ARG A 56 -17.29 12.59 -2.24
N LYS A 57 -16.56 12.05 -1.26
CA LYS A 57 -16.99 12.00 0.15
C LYS A 57 -17.23 13.39 0.74
N LYS A 58 -16.35 14.36 0.45
CA LYS A 58 -16.52 15.75 0.92
C LYS A 58 -17.78 16.39 0.34
N LYS A 59 -18.05 16.20 -0.96
CA LYS A 59 -19.24 16.73 -1.62
C LYS A 59 -20.53 16.14 -1.04
N VAL A 60 -20.57 14.83 -0.82
CA VAL A 60 -21.73 14.17 -0.20
C VAL A 60 -21.98 14.73 1.20
N LYS A 61 -20.94 14.87 2.04
CA LYS A 61 -21.06 15.43 3.39
C LYS A 61 -21.58 16.88 3.38
N ALA A 62 -21.18 17.68 2.40
CA ALA A 62 -21.63 19.06 2.27
C ALA A 62 -23.06 19.19 1.73
N LEU A 63 -23.58 18.18 1.02
CA LEU A 63 -24.95 18.15 0.50
C LEU A 63 -25.94 17.55 1.52
N SER A 64 -25.45 16.80 2.50
CA SER A 64 -26.24 16.17 3.56
C SER A 64 -26.34 17.01 4.85
N LEU A 65 -25.96 18.29 4.81
CA LEU A 65 -26.01 19.28 5.89
C LEU A 65 -26.81 20.48 5.39
#